data_AF-A0A7J9G3F5-F1
#
_entry.id   AF-A0A7J9G3F5-F1
#
_cell.length_a   1.000
_cell.length_b   1.000
_cell.length_c   1.000
_cell.angle_alpha   90.00
_cell.angle_beta   90.00
_cell.angle_gamma   90.00
#
_symmetry.space_group_name_H-M   'P 1'
#
loop_
_entity.id
_entity.type
_entity.pdbx_description
1 polymer ?
#
loop_
_entity_poly.entity_id
_entity_poly.type
_entity_poly.pdbx_seq_one_letter_code
_entity_poly.pdbx_strand_id
1 'polypeptide(L)'
;MRFSYNGNVIVISKGHLSPWKSPKSYLTVERTSDKNSVLMTLPDIAEILVNLVMVTREDDRIPNYQIPSDDCFAHLELQFKFYRLSSKIERVLGRTYQPNFMNHAKPGTAMPIVGGEDKYRTSSLLAADRYTCKCSPARASD
;
A
#
# COMPACT_ATOMS: atom_id res chain seq x y z
N MET A 1 -7.67 -0.08 15.49
CA MET A 1 -7.65 -0.79 14.19
C MET A 1 -8.41 -2.11 14.32
N ARG A 2 -9.44 -2.32 13.50
CA ARG A 2 -10.21 -3.57 13.44
C ARG A 2 -9.80 -4.31 12.16
N PHE A 3 -9.59 -5.62 12.27
CA PHE A 3 -9.18 -6.45 11.15
C PHE A 3 -10.33 -7.37 10.75
N SER A 4 -10.52 -7.55 9.46
CA SER A 4 -11.51 -8.49 8.93
C SER A 4 -10.97 -9.22 7.71
N TYR A 5 -11.24 -10.52 7.63
CA TYR A 5 -10.92 -11.37 6.49
C TYR A 5 -12.18 -12.07 6.01
N ASN A 6 -12.54 -11.89 4.73
CA ASN A 6 -13.76 -12.42 4.12
C ASN A 6 -15.03 -12.15 4.94
N GLY A 7 -15.17 -10.92 5.43
CA GLY A 7 -16.32 -10.50 6.26
C GLY A 7 -16.25 -10.90 7.74
N ASN A 8 -15.33 -11.79 8.12
CA ASN A 8 -15.17 -12.22 9.51
C ASN A 8 -14.11 -11.39 10.23
N VAL A 9 -14.42 -10.93 11.45
CA VAL A 9 -13.45 -10.20 12.27
C VAL A 9 -12.34 -11.14 12.72
N ILE A 10 -11.09 -10.72 12.56
CA ILE A 10 -9.92 -11.48 13.00
C ILE A 10 -9.22 -10.73 14.14
N VAL A 11 -8.72 -11.49 15.10
CA VAL A 11 -7.95 -10.96 16.22
C VAL A 11 -6.48 -11.21 15.95
N ILE A 12 -5.75 -10.12 15.86
CA ILE A 12 -4.28 -10.10 15.92
C ILE A 12 -3.96 -9.57 17.31
N SER A 13 -3.00 -10.13 18.04
CA SER A 13 -2.59 -9.63 19.36
C SER A 13 -1.70 -8.38 19.21
N LYS A 14 -1.65 -7.58 20.28
CA LYS A 14 -0.72 -6.45 20.38
C LYS A 14 0.61 -7.00 20.91
N GLY A 15 1.73 -6.54 20.36
CA GLY A 15 3.06 -7.05 20.67
C GLY A 15 3.79 -7.63 19.46
N HIS A 16 5.12 -7.64 19.53
CA HIS A 16 6.00 -8.16 18.49
C HIS A 16 5.73 -9.66 18.24
N LEU A 17 5.72 -10.09 16.98
CA LEU A 17 5.80 -11.50 16.54
C LEU A 17 4.56 -12.41 16.75
N SER A 18 3.35 -11.85 16.81
CA SER A 18 2.12 -12.68 16.77
C SER A 18 1.39 -12.56 15.44
N PRO A 19 1.78 -13.33 14.42
CA PRO A 19 1.13 -13.28 13.13
C PRO A 19 -0.22 -14.02 13.14
N TRP A 20 -1.20 -13.43 12.48
CA TRP A 20 -2.40 -14.14 12.05
C TRP A 20 -2.15 -14.73 10.65
N LYS A 21 -2.45 -16.01 10.47
CA LYS A 21 -2.35 -16.71 9.19
C LYS A 21 -3.74 -17.03 8.67
N SER A 22 -3.96 -16.78 7.37
CA SER A 22 -5.20 -17.15 6.71
C SER A 22 -5.35 -18.68 6.65
N PRO A 23 -6.54 -19.23 6.94
CA PRO A 23 -6.80 -20.67 6.82
C PRO A 23 -6.83 -21.18 5.38
N LYS A 24 -7.14 -20.30 4.41
CA LYS A 24 -7.41 -20.66 3.02
C LYS A 24 -6.38 -20.11 2.03
N SER A 25 -5.48 -19.26 2.48
CA SER A 25 -4.46 -18.62 1.63
C SER A 25 -3.14 -18.53 2.36
N TYR A 26 -2.07 -18.30 1.62
CA TYR A 26 -0.73 -18.10 2.18
C TYR A 26 -0.55 -16.70 2.83
N LEU A 27 -1.63 -15.96 3.07
CA LEU A 27 -1.58 -14.62 3.64
C LEU A 27 -1.23 -14.68 5.13
N THR A 28 -0.16 -13.99 5.50
CA THR A 28 0.22 -13.73 6.88
C THR A 28 0.04 -12.24 7.17
N VAL A 29 -0.53 -11.90 8.32
CA VAL A 29 -0.72 -10.52 8.77
C VAL A 29 -0.16 -10.39 10.17
N GLU A 30 0.74 -9.44 10.37
CA GLU A 30 1.31 -9.13 11.67
C GLU A 30 1.22 -7.64 11.98
N ARG A 31 1.18 -7.30 13.26
CA ARG A 31 1.34 -5.92 13.69
C ARG A 31 2.80 -5.60 13.83
N THR A 32 3.20 -4.47 13.25
CA THR A 32 4.54 -3.91 13.36
C THR A 32 4.63 -2.84 14.45
N SER A 33 3.48 -2.41 14.98
CA SER A 33 3.37 -1.46 16.08
C SER A 33 2.10 -1.74 16.90
N ASP A 34 2.01 -1.16 18.10
CA ASP A 34 0.84 -1.26 18.98
C ASP A 34 -0.43 -0.68 18.34
N LYS A 35 -0.26 0.26 17.41
CA LYS A 35 -1.35 0.95 16.71
C LYS A 35 -0.97 1.19 15.25
N ASN A 36 -2.00 1.20 14.38
CA ASN A 36 -1.98 1.80 13.05
C ASN A 36 -0.97 1.27 12.03
N SER A 37 -0.17 0.23 12.36
CA SER A 37 0.87 -0.31 11.48
C SER A 37 0.82 -1.83 11.40
N VAL A 38 0.84 -2.36 10.18
CA VAL A 38 0.68 -3.79 9.89
C VAL A 38 1.54 -4.21 8.71
N LEU A 39 2.14 -5.40 8.80
CA LEU A 39 2.80 -6.05 7.68
C LEU A 39 1.92 -7.20 7.17
N MET A 40 1.71 -7.23 5.86
CA MET A 40 1.03 -8.31 5.17
C MET A 40 2.03 -9.02 4.26
N THR A 41 2.16 -10.32 4.43
CA THR A 41 3.08 -11.16 3.67
C THR A 41 2.31 -12.17 2.85
N LEU A 42 2.54 -12.13 1.54
CA LEU A 42 2.12 -13.13 0.57
C LEU A 42 3.39 -13.81 0.05
N PRO A 43 3.73 -15.02 0.50
CA PRO A 43 4.92 -15.76 0.12
C PRO A 43 5.13 -15.76 -1.40
N ASP A 44 6.36 -15.49 -1.82
CA ASP A 44 6.81 -15.43 -3.23
C ASP A 44 6.10 -14.40 -4.13
N ILE A 45 5.18 -13.60 -3.58
CA ILE A 45 4.42 -12.60 -4.31
C ILE A 45 4.84 -11.21 -3.86
N ALA A 46 4.49 -10.82 -2.62
CA ALA A 46 4.80 -9.50 -2.09
C ALA A 46 4.75 -9.41 -0.56
N GLU A 47 5.48 -8.44 -0.03
CA GLU A 47 5.29 -7.88 1.30
C GLU A 47 4.68 -6.48 1.17
N ILE A 48 3.69 -6.18 2.00
CA ILE A 48 2.97 -4.90 2.02
C ILE A 48 2.97 -4.39 3.46
N LEU A 49 3.72 -3.32 3.71
CA LEU A 49 3.66 -2.58 4.96
C LEU A 49 2.63 -1.46 4.82
N VAL A 50 1.67 -1.42 5.75
CA VAL A 50 0.63 -0.40 5.81
C VAL A 50 0.78 0.34 7.12
N ASN A 51 0.92 1.65 7.05
CA ASN A 51 1.08 2.52 8.21
C ASN A 51 0.15 3.74 8.08
N LEU A 52 -0.61 4.03 9.14
CA LEU A 52 -1.47 5.21 9.22
C LEU A 52 -0.83 6.23 10.16
N VAL A 53 -0.42 7.36 9.58
CA VAL A 53 0.19 8.48 10.31
C VAL A 53 -0.81 9.62 10.37
N MET A 54 -1.19 10.05 11.57
CA MET A 54 -2.08 11.18 11.75
C MET A 54 -1.40 12.46 11.25
N VAL A 55 -2.14 13.31 10.55
CA VAL A 55 -1.64 14.62 10.11
C VAL A 55 -1.67 15.55 11.32
N THR A 56 -0.51 16.09 11.68
CA THR A 56 -0.40 17.08 12.76
C THR A 56 -0.65 18.50 12.25
N ARG A 57 -0.82 19.46 13.16
CA ARG A 57 -0.95 20.88 12.78
C ARG A 57 0.33 21.39 12.11
N GLU A 58 1.48 20.86 12.53
CA GLU A 58 2.78 21.14 11.96
C GLU A 58 2.87 20.64 10.50
N ASP A 59 2.38 19.42 10.24
CA ASP A 59 2.32 18.85 8.88
C ASP A 59 1.36 19.65 7.97
N ASP A 60 0.29 20.19 8.55
CA ASP A 60 -0.73 20.96 7.84
C ASP A 60 -0.29 22.40 7.51
N ARG A 61 0.81 22.89 8.10
CA ARG A 61 1.21 24.31 8.00
C ARG A 61 1.43 24.81 6.57
N ILE A 62 1.95 23.95 5.70
CA ILE A 62 2.26 24.27 4.30
C ILE A 62 1.12 23.85 3.35
N PRO A 63 0.63 22.59 3.38
CA PRO A 63 -0.45 22.17 2.49
C PRO A 63 -1.79 22.82 2.83
N ASN A 64 -1.99 23.26 4.08
CA ASN A 64 -3.19 23.93 4.57
C ASN A 64 -4.47 23.23 4.11
N TYR A 65 -4.59 21.95 4.48
CA TYR A 65 -5.74 21.08 4.30
C TYR A 65 -7.02 21.63 4.95
N GLN A 66 -6.95 22.69 5.77
CA GLN A 66 -8.07 23.32 6.46
C GLN A 66 -8.85 22.32 7.31
N ILE A 67 -8.12 21.50 8.07
CA ILE A 67 -8.71 20.43 8.88
C ILE A 67 -9.62 21.05 9.95
N PRO A 68 -10.93 20.71 9.98
CA PRO A 68 -11.85 21.16 11.01
C PRO A 68 -11.37 20.79 12.43
N SER A 69 -11.73 21.59 13.43
CA SER A 69 -11.27 21.35 14.82
C SER A 69 -11.77 20.03 15.43
N ASP A 70 -12.83 19.46 14.88
CA ASP A 70 -13.47 18.21 15.30
C ASP A 70 -13.14 17.03 14.38
N ASP A 71 -12.28 17.22 13.38
CA ASP A 71 -11.88 16.19 12.43
C ASP A 71 -10.35 16.03 12.37
N CYS A 72 -9.90 14.94 11.77
CA CYS A 72 -8.48 14.62 11.65
C CYS A 72 -8.18 13.93 10.32
N PHE A 73 -7.12 14.37 9.65
CA PHE A 73 -6.61 13.69 8.47
C PHE A 73 -5.53 12.68 8.88
N ALA A 74 -5.34 11.65 8.05
CA ALA A 74 -4.26 10.71 8.21
C ALA A 74 -3.63 10.42 6.84
N HIS A 75 -2.30 10.40 6.82
CA HIS A 75 -1.54 9.86 5.71
C HIS A 75 -1.56 8.33 5.78
N LEU A 76 -1.94 7.72 4.67
CA LEU A 76 -1.80 6.28 4.46
C LEU A 76 -0.47 6.02 3.76
N GLU A 77 0.49 5.54 4.53
CA GLU A 77 1.79 5.11 4.02
C GLU A 77 1.71 3.63 3.63
N LEU A 78 2.00 3.34 2.37
CA LEU A 78 2.07 1.98 1.84
C LEU A 78 3.47 1.73 1.30
N GLN A 79 4.12 0.67 1.78
CA GLN A 79 5.38 0.20 1.20
C GLN A 79 5.18 -1.20 0.66
N PHE A 80 5.65 -1.41 -0.57
CA PHE A 80 5.52 -2.68 -1.26
C PHE A 80 6.89 -3.22 -1.62
N LYS A 81 7.07 -4.51 -1.42
CA LYS A 81 8.23 -5.26 -1.88
C LYS A 81 7.72 -6.48 -2.64
N PHE A 82 7.95 -6.50 -3.94
CA PHE A 82 7.53 -7.58 -4.81
C PHE A 82 8.70 -8.51 -5.11
N TYR A 83 8.48 -9.82 -5.08
CA TYR A 83 9.54 -10.80 -5.30
C TYR A 83 9.65 -11.26 -6.76
N ARG A 84 8.52 -11.35 -7.48
CA ARG A 84 8.45 -11.92 -8.84
C ARG A 84 7.74 -10.98 -9.81
N LEU A 85 8.31 -9.80 -10.02
CA LEU A 85 7.81 -8.89 -11.05
C LEU A 85 8.15 -9.45 -12.44
N SER A 86 7.14 -9.54 -13.31
CA SER A 86 7.36 -9.86 -14.73
C SER A 86 8.10 -8.71 -15.42
N SER A 87 8.96 -9.02 -16.39
CA SER A 87 9.58 -8.03 -17.29
C SER A 87 8.57 -7.20 -18.09
N LYS A 88 7.29 -7.61 -18.11
CA LYS A 88 6.18 -6.88 -18.73
C LYS A 88 5.55 -5.82 -17.82
N ILE A 89 5.93 -5.76 -16.53
CA ILE A 89 5.43 -4.74 -15.62
C ILE A 89 6.24 -3.47 -15.86
N GLU A 90 5.59 -2.48 -16.48
CA GLU A 90 6.22 -1.20 -16.77
C GLU A 90 6.42 -0.38 -15.48
N ARG A 91 5.41 -0.34 -14.60
CA ARG A 91 5.35 0.56 -13.44
C ARG A 91 4.65 -0.09 -12.25
N VAL A 92 5.15 0.16 -11.04
CA VAL A 92 4.42 -0.08 -9.80
C VAL A 92 4.44 1.20 -8.97
N LEU A 93 3.26 1.77 -8.72
CA LEU A 93 3.05 2.94 -7.84
C LEU A 93 4.03 4.10 -8.09
N GLY A 94 4.11 4.59 -9.33
CA GLY A 94 4.98 5.71 -9.68
C GLY A 94 6.46 5.37 -9.84
N ARG A 95 6.92 4.18 -9.43
CA ARG A 95 8.25 3.66 -9.76
C ARG A 95 8.18 2.82 -11.04
N THR A 96 8.90 3.26 -12.05
CA THR A 96 9.10 2.48 -13.28
C THR A 96 10.31 1.58 -13.06
N TYR A 97 10.13 0.27 -13.24
CA TYR A 97 11.21 -0.72 -13.09
C TYR A 97 11.92 -1.00 -14.42
N GLN A 98 11.58 -0.26 -15.47
CA GLN A 98 12.28 -0.35 -16.75
C GLN A 98 13.68 0.26 -16.65
N PRO A 99 14.72 -0.41 -17.18
CA PRO A 99 16.10 0.09 -17.17
C PRO A 99 16.28 1.48 -17.80
N ASN A 100 15.39 1.90 -18.71
CA ASN A 100 15.51 3.13 -19.50
C ASN A 100 14.50 4.23 -19.09
N PHE A 101 13.90 4.16 -17.90
CA PHE A 101 12.92 5.16 -17.49
C PHE A 101 13.56 6.45 -17.00
N MET A 102 13.14 7.58 -17.57
CA MET A 102 13.47 8.91 -17.10
C MET A 102 12.38 9.43 -16.17
N ASN A 103 12.75 9.96 -15.00
CA ASN A 103 11.79 10.53 -14.05
C ASN A 103 11.36 11.94 -14.50
N HIS A 104 10.08 12.12 -14.81
CA HIS A 104 9.49 13.40 -15.22
C HIS A 104 8.89 14.21 -14.06
N ALA A 105 9.13 13.83 -12.79
CA ALA A 105 8.64 14.57 -11.64
C ALA A 105 9.13 16.02 -11.67
N LYS A 106 8.21 16.99 -11.57
CA LYS A 106 8.56 18.42 -11.53
C LYS A 106 9.35 18.73 -10.25
N PRO A 107 10.64 19.12 -10.34
CA PRO A 107 11.38 19.57 -9.17
C PRO A 107 10.75 20.86 -8.63
N GLY A 108 10.59 20.98 -7.31
CA GLY A 108 10.14 22.21 -6.65
C GLY A 108 8.63 22.34 -6.39
N THR A 109 7.83 21.30 -6.62
CA THR A 109 6.43 21.25 -6.16
C THR A 109 6.33 20.48 -4.85
N ALA A 110 5.54 20.96 -3.88
CA ALA A 110 5.44 20.37 -2.53
C ALA A 110 4.94 18.91 -2.52
N MET A 111 4.27 18.45 -3.58
CA MET A 111 3.83 17.06 -3.78
C MET A 111 3.86 16.70 -5.28
N PRO A 112 5.01 16.26 -5.83
CA PRO A 112 5.11 15.93 -7.24
C PRO A 112 4.47 14.57 -7.55
N ILE A 113 3.50 14.53 -8.46
CA ILE A 113 2.91 13.28 -8.95
C ILE A 113 3.85 12.66 -9.98
N VAL A 114 4.35 11.45 -9.69
CA VAL A 114 5.29 10.75 -10.56
C VAL A 114 4.55 9.77 -11.48
N GLY A 115 4.73 9.94 -12.79
CA GLY A 115 4.26 8.98 -13.80
C GLY A 115 2.95 9.34 -14.52
N GLY A 116 2.38 10.53 -14.28
CA GLY A 116 1.19 11.06 -14.95
C GLY A 116 -0.11 10.78 -14.18
N GLU A 117 -0.80 11.84 -13.73
CA GLU A 117 -2.04 11.74 -12.92
C GLU A 117 -3.15 10.98 -13.65
N ASP A 118 -3.30 11.21 -14.95
CA ASP A 118 -4.26 10.55 -15.84
C ASP A 118 -4.06 9.03 -15.90
N LYS A 119 -2.83 8.55 -15.70
CA LYS A 119 -2.46 7.13 -15.78
C LYS A 119 -2.74 6.35 -14.50
N TYR A 120 -3.03 7.03 -13.38
CA TYR A 120 -3.29 6.40 -12.08
C TYR A 120 -4.72 6.58 -11.57
N ARG A 121 -5.62 7.14 -12.38
CA ARG A 121 -7.02 7.30 -12.02
C ARG A 121 -7.74 5.95 -12.06
N THR A 122 -8.07 5.42 -10.89
CA THR A 122 -8.96 4.26 -10.71
C THR A 122 -10.34 4.72 -10.22
N SER A 123 -11.39 3.93 -10.48
CA SER A 123 -12.73 4.21 -9.96
C SER A 123 -12.83 3.98 -8.44
N SER A 124 -11.96 3.14 -7.88
CA SER A 124 -11.90 2.84 -6.45
C SER A 124 -10.55 2.20 -6.08
N LEU A 125 -10.13 2.32 -4.82
CA LEU A 125 -8.91 1.69 -4.29
C LEU A 125 -8.89 0.16 -4.51
N LEU A 126 -10.06 -0.48 -4.53
CA LEU A 126 -10.20 -1.92 -4.73
C LEU A 126 -10.46 -2.32 -6.19
N ALA A 127 -10.68 -1.34 -7.06
CA ALA A 127 -11.05 -1.59 -8.44
C ALA A 127 -9.79 -1.73 -9.30
N ALA A 128 -9.70 -2.87 -10.00
CA ALA A 128 -8.64 -3.19 -10.94
C ALA A 128 -8.95 -2.67 -12.36
N ASP A 129 -9.93 -1.77 -12.47
CA ASP A 129 -10.43 -1.24 -13.72
C ASP A 129 -9.49 -0.16 -14.27
N ARG A 130 -8.66 -0.64 -15.20
CA ARG A 130 -7.73 0.05 -16.11
C ARG A 130 -6.28 0.05 -15.65
N TYR A 131 -5.48 -0.39 -16.62
CA TYR A 131 -4.07 -0.75 -16.58
C TYR A 131 -3.81 -2.11 -15.93
N THR A 132 -3.27 -3.00 -16.76
CA THR A 132 -2.99 -4.41 -16.52
C THR A 132 -2.10 -4.66 -15.30
N CYS A 133 -2.67 -4.74 -14.10
CA CYS A 133 -2.03 -5.42 -12.99
C CYS A 133 -2.21 -6.93 -13.17
N LYS A 134 -1.44 -7.53 -14.09
CA LYS A 134 -1.39 -8.99 -14.23
C LYS A 134 -0.43 -9.56 -13.20
N CYS A 135 -0.92 -9.79 -11.98
CA CYS A 135 -0.25 -10.73 -11.07
C CYS A 135 -0.51 -12.14 -11.61
N SER A 136 0.53 -12.83 -12.06
CA SER A 136 0.42 -14.25 -12.39
C SER A 136 0.24 -15.03 -11.09
N PRO A 137 -0.83 -15.83 -10.91
CA PRO A 137 -0.89 -16.76 -9.79
C PRO A 137 0.28 -17.74 -9.91
N ALA A 138 1.02 -17.95 -8.82
CA ALA A 138 1.96 -19.05 -8.75
C ALA A 138 1.18 -20.35 -9.00
N ARG A 139 1.63 -21.14 -9.99
CA ARG A 139 1.16 -22.52 -10.14
C ARG A 139 1.47 -23.24 -8.83
N ALA A 140 0.45 -23.74 -8.15
CA ALA A 140 0.65 -24.81 -7.19
C ALA A 140 1.12 -26.03 -7.98
N SER A 141 2.38 -26.40 -7.78
CA SER A 141 2.88 -27.78 -7.89
C SER A 141 2.58 -28.43 -6.53
N ASP A 142 1.89 -29.57 -6.39
CA ASP A 142 1.52 -30.65 -7.32
C ASP A 142 0.04 -31.06 -7.16
#